data_AF-A0A8S1WC99-F1
#
_entry.id   AF-A0A8S1WC99-F1
#
_cell.length_a   1.000
_cell.length_b   1.000
_cell.length_c   1.000
_cell.angle_alpha   90.00
_cell.angle_beta   90.00
_cell.angle_gamma   90.00
#
_symmetry.space_group_name_H-M   'P 1'
#
loop_
_entity.id
_entity.type
_entity.pdbx_description
1 polymer ?
#
loop_
_entity_poly.entity_id
_entity_poly.type
_entity_poly.pdbx_seq_one_letter_code
_entity_poly.pdbx_strand_id
1 'polypeptide(L)'
;MTPFVLLCILVLGHSMKVSYSNQCTCSKFSSDTSCLEQTNCIWRSEGCQKRDCTEYYDKDKCNRVASCSWNVSKCETFTKCSNYFMNDSFDCYKIGDQNLNLYCEPSDEGNTCKEYKPKQCGDVEEDCTGFQSQWSLCYWNNNSCNLVDIRYCDQLFNEELCLIFGEGLGCQWKENKCTVISCLDYTSESTCVLQRQNFIEDDPLLCRWSEIKCEEAQDISHLDFSNCLVNSFYNYIWDSINKECVSCLTYVPPSTTTPQP
;
A
#
# COMPACT_ATOMS: atom_id res chain seq x y z
N MET A 1 -21.30 -14.41 -53.57
CA MET A 1 -21.67 -14.01 -52.21
C MET A 1 -20.59 -14.53 -51.28
N THR A 2 -19.63 -13.68 -50.95
CA THR A 2 -18.48 -14.00 -50.10
C THR A 2 -18.83 -13.64 -48.65
N PRO A 3 -18.69 -14.55 -47.67
CA PRO A 3 -18.95 -14.22 -46.28
C PRO A 3 -17.79 -13.38 -45.75
N PHE A 4 -18.07 -12.11 -45.43
CA PHE A 4 -17.18 -11.27 -44.64
C PHE A 4 -17.19 -11.82 -43.21
N VAL A 5 -16.15 -12.58 -42.84
CA VAL A 5 -15.91 -12.98 -41.45
C VAL A 5 -15.37 -11.75 -40.73
N LEU A 6 -16.24 -11.07 -40.00
CA LEU A 6 -15.88 -9.95 -39.13
C LEU A 6 -15.10 -10.52 -37.93
N LEU A 7 -13.77 -10.53 -38.05
CA LEU A 7 -12.86 -10.89 -36.97
C LEU A 7 -12.89 -9.74 -35.94
N CYS A 8 -13.83 -9.78 -34.99
CA CYS A 8 -13.76 -8.94 -33.79
C CYS A 8 -12.55 -9.39 -32.97
N ILE A 9 -11.39 -8.83 -33.27
CA ILE A 9 -10.24 -8.88 -32.36
C ILE A 9 -10.65 -8.04 -31.15
N LEU A 10 -11.18 -8.70 -30.12
CA LEU A 10 -11.23 -8.14 -28.77
C LEU A 10 -9.79 -7.93 -28.35
N VAL A 11 -9.26 -6.74 -28.61
CA VAL A 11 -8.05 -6.26 -27.94
C VAL A 11 -8.47 -6.06 -26.50
N LEU A 12 -8.36 -7.12 -25.70
CA LEU A 12 -8.34 -7.02 -24.25
C LEU A 12 -7.11 -6.17 -23.95
N GLY A 13 -7.34 -4.86 -23.78
CA GLY A 13 -6.31 -3.94 -23.35
C GLY A 13 -5.74 -4.47 -22.04
N HIS A 14 -4.45 -4.77 -22.04
CA HIS A 14 -3.79 -5.25 -20.84
C HIS A 14 -3.56 -4.04 -19.94
N SER A 15 -4.27 -4.02 -18.83
CA SER A 15 -4.14 -2.97 -17.83
C SER A 15 -2.76 -3.01 -17.21
N MET A 16 -2.16 -1.83 -17.06
CA MET A 16 -0.81 -1.69 -16.57
C MET A 16 -0.78 -1.89 -15.06
N LYS A 17 -0.08 -2.94 -14.63
CA LYS A 17 0.25 -3.21 -13.23
C LYS A 17 1.56 -2.51 -12.86
N VAL A 18 1.62 -1.96 -11.64
CA VAL A 18 2.86 -1.47 -11.01
C VAL A 18 3.17 -2.37 -9.82
N SER A 19 4.44 -2.49 -9.41
CA SER A 19 4.80 -3.49 -8.41
C SER A 19 4.87 -2.94 -6.99
N TYR A 20 4.41 -3.72 -6.00
CA TYR A 20 4.68 -3.40 -4.60
C TYR A 20 6.18 -3.52 -4.24
N SER A 21 6.94 -4.36 -4.93
CA SER A 21 8.33 -4.69 -4.57
C SER A 21 9.39 -3.92 -5.37
N ASN A 22 9.05 -3.37 -6.53
CA ASN A 22 9.99 -2.70 -7.43
C ASN A 22 9.97 -1.16 -7.32
N GLN A 23 9.85 -0.63 -6.10
CA GLN A 23 9.88 0.82 -5.87
C GLN A 23 11.28 1.42 -6.07
N CYS A 24 11.34 2.70 -6.43
CA CYS A 24 12.58 3.46 -6.52
C CYS A 24 13.33 3.43 -5.19
N THR A 25 14.65 3.23 -5.27
CA THR A 25 15.54 3.45 -4.12
C THR A 25 15.84 4.94 -3.99
N CYS A 26 16.02 5.44 -2.77
CA CYS A 26 16.29 6.87 -2.53
C CYS A 26 17.47 7.42 -3.37
N SER A 27 18.50 6.60 -3.63
CA SER A 27 19.64 6.97 -4.46
C SER A 27 19.32 7.32 -5.92
N LYS A 28 18.11 7.04 -6.40
CA LYS A 28 17.66 7.38 -7.76
C LYS A 28 17.19 8.83 -7.87
N PHE A 29 16.87 9.51 -6.77
CA PHE A 29 16.39 10.89 -6.80
C PHE A 29 17.55 11.88 -6.77
N SER A 30 17.60 12.73 -7.78
CA SER A 30 18.61 13.79 -7.95
C SER A 30 18.13 15.18 -7.52
N SER A 31 16.91 15.30 -7.01
CA SER A 31 16.32 16.54 -6.50
C SER A 31 15.72 16.35 -5.11
N ASP A 32 15.66 17.44 -4.34
CA ASP A 32 15.03 17.47 -3.02
C ASP A 32 13.53 17.15 -3.09
N THR A 33 12.85 17.70 -4.09
CA THR A 33 11.40 17.61 -4.26
C THR A 33 10.99 16.16 -4.50
N SER A 34 11.60 15.48 -5.48
CA SER A 34 11.28 14.08 -5.77
C SER A 34 11.73 13.14 -4.65
N CYS A 35 12.81 13.47 -3.94
CA CYS A 35 13.26 12.71 -2.77
C CYS A 35 12.23 12.74 -1.63
N LEU A 36 11.65 13.91 -1.35
CA LEU A 36 10.75 14.11 -0.21
C LEU A 36 9.34 13.58 -0.46
N GLU A 37 8.97 13.27 -1.71
CA GLU A 37 7.72 12.60 -2.05
C GLU A 37 7.69 11.14 -1.58
N GLN A 38 8.84 10.47 -1.50
CA GLN A 38 8.91 9.11 -0.98
C GLN A 38 9.08 9.11 0.54
N THR A 39 8.12 8.51 1.24
CA THR A 39 8.05 8.56 2.72
C THR A 39 9.32 8.04 3.40
N ASN A 40 9.98 7.04 2.80
CA ASN A 40 11.18 6.42 3.34
C ASN A 40 12.50 7.12 2.97
N CYS A 41 12.45 8.28 2.33
CA CYS A 41 13.61 9.03 1.89
C CYS A 41 13.76 10.40 2.59
N ILE A 42 14.98 10.91 2.59
CA ILE A 42 15.33 12.22 3.10
C ILE A 42 16.44 12.85 2.24
N TRP A 43 16.34 14.14 1.97
CA TRP A 43 17.36 14.88 1.24
C TRP A 43 18.44 15.38 2.19
N ARG A 44 19.72 15.08 1.89
CA ARG A 44 20.90 15.59 2.60
C ARG A 44 21.86 16.27 1.64
N SER A 45 22.96 16.82 2.17
CA SER A 45 24.02 17.46 1.37
C SER A 45 24.63 16.52 0.31
N GLU A 46 24.60 15.22 0.56
CA GLU A 46 25.13 14.17 -0.32
C GLU A 46 24.08 13.64 -1.31
N GLY A 47 22.87 14.21 -1.32
CA GLY A 47 21.74 13.79 -2.15
C GLY A 47 20.65 13.07 -1.36
N CYS A 48 19.79 12.35 -2.08
CA CYS A 48 18.68 11.62 -1.49
C CYS A 48 19.12 10.29 -0.87
N GLN A 49 18.79 10.09 0.40
CA GLN A 49 19.18 8.93 1.19
C GLN A 49 17.98 8.28 1.86
N LYS A 50 18.15 7.03 2.31
CA LYS A 50 17.15 6.36 3.14
C LYS A 50 17.04 7.11 4.47
N ARG A 51 15.81 7.36 4.90
CA ARG A 51 15.49 7.98 6.18
C ARG A 51 15.57 6.93 7.30
N ASP A 52 16.23 7.28 8.40
CA ASP A 52 16.28 6.43 9.59
C ASP A 52 14.95 6.45 10.34
N CYS A 53 14.60 5.35 11.03
CA CYS A 53 13.35 5.28 11.79
C CYS A 53 13.26 6.40 12.86
N THR A 54 14.39 6.84 13.43
CA THR A 54 14.41 7.91 14.43
C THR A 54 14.07 9.30 13.88
N GLU A 55 13.98 9.46 12.55
CA GLU A 55 13.69 10.72 11.86
C GLU A 55 12.19 10.87 11.49
N TYR A 56 11.33 9.92 11.89
CA TYR A 56 9.87 10.07 11.79
C TYR A 56 9.31 10.63 13.10
N TYR A 57 8.58 11.73 12.98
CA TYR A 57 7.90 12.41 14.09
C TYR A 57 6.39 12.16 14.09
N ASP A 58 5.91 11.40 13.11
CA ASP A 58 4.51 11.09 12.88
C ASP A 58 4.32 9.58 12.95
N LYS A 59 3.35 9.16 13.76
CA LYS A 59 3.05 7.75 14.02
C LYS A 59 2.66 7.00 12.75
N ASP A 60 1.80 7.60 11.92
CA ASP A 60 1.30 6.94 10.72
C ASP A 60 2.40 6.79 9.67
N LYS A 61 3.26 7.81 9.51
CA LYS A 61 4.44 7.71 8.63
C LYS A 61 5.45 6.69 9.13
N CYS A 62 5.68 6.62 10.44
CA CYS A 62 6.60 5.64 11.04
C CYS A 62 6.15 4.21 10.74
N ASN A 63 4.89 3.88 11.04
CA ASN A 63 4.36 2.52 10.90
C ASN A 63 4.14 2.10 9.44
N ARG A 64 4.16 3.04 8.48
CA ARG A 64 4.13 2.72 7.03
C ARG A 64 5.45 2.15 6.51
N VAL A 65 6.56 2.32 7.24
CA VAL A 65 7.86 1.80 6.81
C VAL A 65 8.05 0.42 7.40
N ALA A 66 8.18 -0.59 6.54
CA ALA A 66 8.17 -2.00 6.89
C ALA A 66 9.07 -2.41 8.07
N SER A 67 10.20 -1.72 8.29
CA SER A 67 11.17 -2.03 9.36
C SER A 67 11.12 -1.07 10.56
N CYS A 68 10.19 -0.11 10.57
CA CYS A 68 10.05 0.89 11.63
C CYS A 68 8.76 0.68 12.41
N SER A 69 8.76 1.08 13.67
CA SER A 69 7.56 1.02 14.51
C SER A 69 7.55 2.15 15.54
N TRP A 70 6.35 2.68 15.78
CA TRP A 70 6.12 3.75 16.74
C TRP A 70 6.05 3.18 18.16
N ASN A 71 6.83 3.74 19.08
CA ASN A 71 6.84 3.38 20.49
C ASN A 71 6.51 4.61 21.33
N VAL A 72 5.25 4.75 21.72
CA VAL A 72 4.64 5.85 22.48
C VAL A 72 4.78 7.24 21.87
N SER A 73 6.01 7.75 21.77
CA SER A 73 6.34 9.13 21.38
C SER A 73 7.48 9.24 20.37
N LYS A 74 8.08 8.11 19.97
CA LYS A 74 9.20 8.09 19.02
C LYS A 74 9.06 6.92 18.05
N CYS A 75 9.61 7.10 16.87
CA CYS A 75 9.77 6.03 15.90
C CYS A 75 11.15 5.37 16.06
N GLU A 76 11.20 4.04 16.02
CA GLU A 76 12.44 3.28 16.12
C GLU A 76 12.41 2.03 15.24
N THR A 77 13.57 1.41 15.02
CA THR A 77 13.66 0.18 14.24
C THR A 77 12.96 -0.95 14.98
N PHE A 78 12.12 -1.70 14.26
CA PHE A 78 11.45 -2.87 14.83
C PHE A 78 12.47 -3.90 15.33
N THR A 79 12.17 -4.50 16.48
CA THR A 79 13.03 -5.53 17.09
C THR A 79 12.21 -6.75 17.51
N LYS A 80 11.27 -6.57 18.44
CA LYS A 80 10.30 -7.58 18.86
C LYS A 80 9.09 -6.89 19.49
N CYS A 81 7.94 -7.56 19.49
CA CYS A 81 6.68 -6.97 19.94
C CYS A 81 6.71 -6.54 21.40
N SER A 82 7.33 -7.35 22.27
CA SER A 82 7.48 -7.07 23.70
C SER A 82 8.29 -5.81 24.06
N ASN A 83 8.92 -5.15 23.09
CA ASN A 83 9.61 -3.87 23.30
C ASN A 83 8.71 -2.64 23.12
N TYR A 84 7.48 -2.82 22.65
CA TYR A 84 6.60 -1.74 22.23
C TYR A 84 5.42 -1.57 23.19
N PHE A 85 5.11 -0.30 23.48
CA PHE A 85 3.94 0.11 24.25
C PHE A 85 3.14 1.14 23.44
N MET A 86 1.81 1.00 23.46
CA MET A 86 0.88 1.84 22.71
C MET A 86 0.00 2.67 23.63
N ASN A 87 -0.53 3.78 23.12
CA ASN A 87 -1.57 4.51 23.84
C ASN A 87 -2.95 3.83 23.70
N ASP A 88 -3.18 3.18 22.57
CA ASP A 88 -4.34 2.35 22.26
C ASP A 88 -3.85 0.93 21.96
N SER A 89 -4.40 -0.07 22.64
CA SER A 89 -4.00 -1.46 22.47
C SER A 89 -4.13 -1.93 21.02
N PHE A 90 -5.15 -1.49 20.28
CA PHE A 90 -5.35 -1.88 18.87
C PHE A 90 -4.20 -1.44 17.95
N ASP A 91 -3.38 -0.47 18.36
CA ASP A 91 -2.20 -0.09 17.60
C ASP A 91 -1.11 -1.16 17.59
N CYS A 92 -1.15 -2.14 18.52
CA CYS A 92 -0.22 -3.28 18.47
C CYS A 92 -0.36 -4.06 17.17
N TYR A 93 -1.56 -4.14 16.58
CA TYR A 93 -1.77 -4.80 15.30
C TYR A 93 -1.17 -4.03 14.10
N LYS A 94 -0.74 -2.78 14.30
CA LYS A 94 -0.20 -1.90 13.26
C LYS A 94 1.33 -1.87 13.23
N ILE A 95 1.99 -2.58 14.14
CA ILE A 95 3.45 -2.65 14.22
C ILE A 95 3.97 -4.07 13.93
N GLY A 96 5.25 -4.14 13.59
CA GLY A 96 5.88 -5.39 13.16
C GLY A 96 7.04 -5.14 12.21
N ASP A 97 7.61 -6.22 11.71
CA ASP A 97 8.49 -6.16 10.54
C ASP A 97 7.83 -6.91 9.40
N GLN A 98 7.29 -6.15 8.44
CA GLN A 98 6.60 -6.69 7.28
C GLN A 98 7.55 -7.51 6.39
N ASN A 99 8.86 -7.22 6.40
CA ASN A 99 9.84 -8.00 5.65
C ASN A 99 10.09 -9.37 6.29
N LEU A 100 9.87 -9.49 7.61
CA LEU A 100 10.06 -10.72 8.38
C LEU A 100 8.74 -11.46 8.65
N ASN A 101 7.61 -10.93 8.19
CA ASN A 101 6.27 -11.41 8.56
C ASN A 101 6.12 -11.55 10.08
N LEU A 102 6.67 -10.60 10.84
CA LEU A 102 6.53 -10.54 12.30
C LEU A 102 5.45 -9.53 12.67
N TYR A 103 4.46 -9.98 13.44
CA TYR A 103 3.28 -9.20 13.81
C TYR A 103 3.07 -9.22 15.31
N CYS A 104 2.46 -8.16 15.81
CA CYS A 104 2.20 -7.96 17.22
C CYS A 104 0.71 -7.90 17.51
N GLU A 105 0.36 -8.26 18.74
CA GLU A 105 -0.99 -8.12 19.28
C GLU A 105 -0.93 -7.51 20.69
N PRO A 106 -2.04 -6.97 21.22
CA PRO A 106 -2.11 -6.54 22.61
C PRO A 106 -1.80 -7.68 23.58
N SER A 107 -1.08 -7.39 24.66
CA SER A 107 -0.96 -8.29 25.79
C SER A 107 -2.24 -8.30 26.63
N ASP A 108 -2.32 -9.23 27.57
CA ASP A 108 -3.45 -9.33 28.49
C ASP A 108 -3.47 -8.14 29.48
N GLU A 109 -2.34 -7.43 29.61
CA GLU A 109 -2.17 -6.19 30.36
C GLU A 109 -2.55 -4.94 29.53
N GLY A 110 -3.03 -5.14 28.29
CA GLY A 110 -3.53 -4.11 27.39
C GLY A 110 -2.45 -3.52 26.49
N ASN A 111 -2.01 -2.31 26.82
CA ASN A 111 -1.22 -1.43 25.95
C ASN A 111 0.21 -1.91 25.65
N THR A 112 0.68 -2.98 26.28
CA THR A 112 1.96 -3.63 25.94
C THR A 112 1.73 -4.60 24.79
N CYS A 113 2.60 -4.61 23.77
CA CYS A 113 2.45 -5.56 22.67
C CYS A 113 3.17 -6.90 22.96
N LYS A 114 2.64 -8.00 22.43
CA LYS A 114 3.27 -9.34 22.47
C LYS A 114 3.33 -9.93 21.07
N GLU A 115 4.21 -10.90 20.86
CA GLU A 115 4.27 -11.63 19.59
C GLU A 115 2.94 -12.32 19.36
N TYR A 116 2.39 -12.14 18.16
CA TYR A 116 1.14 -12.76 17.76
C TYR A 116 1.22 -14.29 17.89
N LYS A 117 0.22 -14.89 18.53
CA LYS A 117 0.07 -16.35 18.62
C LYS A 117 -1.23 -16.78 17.95
N PRO A 118 -1.16 -17.65 16.92
CA PRO A 118 -2.35 -18.21 16.30
C PRO A 118 -3.26 -18.87 17.35
N LYS A 119 -4.51 -18.38 17.45
CA LYS A 119 -5.56 -19.01 18.26
C LYS A 119 -6.66 -19.49 17.30
N GLN A 120 -7.14 -20.71 17.50
CA GLN A 120 -8.33 -21.15 16.76
C GLN A 120 -9.53 -20.31 17.19
N CYS A 121 -10.38 -19.95 16.24
CA CYS A 121 -11.65 -19.31 16.55
C CYS A 121 -12.51 -20.21 17.42
N GLY A 122 -13.13 -19.65 18.46
CA GLY A 122 -14.00 -20.40 19.37
C GLY A 122 -15.36 -20.76 18.77
N ASP A 123 -16.10 -21.63 19.45
CA ASP A 123 -17.45 -22.05 19.05
C ASP A 123 -18.56 -21.19 19.71
N VAL A 124 -18.19 -20.27 20.59
CA VAL A 124 -19.11 -19.37 21.32
C VAL A 124 -18.66 -17.91 21.17
N GLU A 125 -19.58 -16.97 21.44
CA GLU A 125 -19.37 -15.53 21.23
C GLU A 125 -18.17 -15.01 22.02
N GLU A 126 -18.05 -15.41 23.28
CA GLU A 126 -16.99 -14.95 24.18
C GLU A 126 -15.59 -15.40 23.72
N ASP A 127 -15.52 -16.55 23.04
CA ASP A 127 -14.27 -17.11 22.51
C ASP A 127 -14.02 -16.72 21.04
N CYS A 128 -14.96 -16.03 20.40
CA CYS A 128 -14.88 -15.60 19.01
C CYS A 128 -14.20 -14.23 18.87
N THR A 129 -12.94 -14.18 19.28
CA THR A 129 -12.16 -12.94 19.30
C THR A 129 -10.74 -13.15 18.82
N GLY A 130 -10.12 -12.08 18.31
CA GLY A 130 -8.74 -12.08 17.87
C GLY A 130 -8.53 -12.69 16.49
N PHE A 131 -7.29 -13.08 16.20
CA PHE A 131 -6.88 -13.54 14.89
C PHE A 131 -6.44 -15.01 14.96
N GLN A 132 -6.83 -15.82 13.97
CA GLN A 132 -6.34 -17.20 13.77
C GLN A 132 -5.10 -17.26 12.87
N SER A 133 -4.93 -16.29 11.98
CA SER A 133 -3.68 -16.03 11.27
C SER A 133 -3.45 -14.53 11.19
N GLN A 134 -2.29 -14.10 10.68
CA GLN A 134 -2.00 -12.68 10.40
C GLN A 134 -3.06 -11.99 9.50
N TRP A 135 -3.85 -12.78 8.76
CA TRP A 135 -4.86 -12.30 7.82
C TRP A 135 -6.27 -12.79 8.14
N SER A 136 -6.45 -13.59 9.20
CA SER A 136 -7.73 -14.25 9.45
C SER A 136 -8.26 -13.85 10.81
N LEU A 137 -9.29 -13.01 10.83
CA LEU A 137 -9.97 -12.52 12.02
C LEU A 137 -11.10 -13.48 12.42
N CYS A 138 -11.21 -13.79 13.70
CA CYS A 138 -12.39 -14.42 14.27
C CYS A 138 -13.46 -13.35 14.50
N TYR A 139 -14.60 -13.48 13.83
CA TYR A 139 -15.70 -12.52 13.93
C TYR A 139 -17.03 -13.22 14.19
N TRP A 140 -17.67 -12.86 15.30
CA TRP A 140 -18.96 -13.43 15.68
C TRP A 140 -20.08 -12.80 14.84
N ASN A 141 -20.78 -13.62 14.08
CA ASN A 141 -21.93 -13.18 13.29
C ASN A 141 -22.90 -14.34 13.08
N ASN A 142 -24.21 -14.06 13.09
CA ASN A 142 -25.27 -15.05 12.90
C ASN A 142 -25.17 -16.27 13.86
N ASN A 143 -24.82 -16.03 15.13
CA ASN A 143 -24.63 -17.07 16.16
C ASN A 143 -23.56 -18.11 15.82
N SER A 144 -22.58 -17.76 14.99
CA SER A 144 -21.40 -18.58 14.74
C SER A 144 -20.16 -17.72 14.68
N CYS A 145 -19.02 -18.31 15.07
CA CYS A 145 -17.75 -17.67 14.85
C CYS A 145 -17.28 -17.90 13.43
N ASN A 146 -17.11 -16.82 12.67
CA ASN A 146 -16.69 -16.86 11.28
C ASN A 146 -15.21 -16.50 11.19
N LEU A 147 -14.50 -17.23 10.34
CA LEU A 147 -13.13 -16.88 9.97
C LEU A 147 -13.18 -15.92 8.78
N VAL A 148 -12.76 -14.68 9.01
CA VAL A 148 -12.75 -13.62 7.99
C VAL A 148 -11.34 -13.41 7.49
N ASP A 149 -11.07 -13.73 6.23
CA ASP A 149 -9.80 -13.36 5.60
C ASP A 149 -9.81 -11.88 5.23
N ILE A 150 -9.18 -11.06 6.07
CA ILE A 150 -9.24 -9.60 5.96
C ILE A 150 -8.56 -9.06 4.71
N ARG A 151 -7.81 -9.87 3.96
CA ARG A 151 -7.13 -9.45 2.71
C ARG A 151 -8.09 -9.20 1.55
N TYR A 152 -9.25 -9.83 1.60
CA TYR A 152 -10.16 -9.90 0.48
C TYR A 152 -11.44 -9.12 0.78
N CYS A 153 -11.72 -8.09 -0.02
CA CYS A 153 -12.88 -7.24 0.19
C CYS A 153 -14.20 -8.04 0.22
N ASP A 154 -14.35 -9.08 -0.59
CA ASP A 154 -15.56 -9.90 -0.65
C ASP A 154 -15.79 -10.77 0.60
N GLN A 155 -14.75 -10.97 1.42
CA GLN A 155 -14.86 -11.64 2.73
C GLN A 155 -15.27 -10.68 3.85
N LEU A 156 -15.12 -9.36 3.65
CA LEU A 156 -15.55 -8.31 4.59
C LEU A 156 -17.06 -8.08 4.45
N PHE A 157 -17.86 -9.02 4.93
CA PHE A 157 -19.29 -9.13 4.64
C PHE A 157 -20.20 -8.08 5.32
N ASN A 158 -19.67 -7.17 6.15
CA ASN A 158 -20.43 -6.07 6.74
C ASN A 158 -19.68 -4.74 6.66
N GLU A 159 -20.41 -3.65 6.87
CA GLU A 159 -19.90 -2.28 6.74
C GLU A 159 -18.75 -2.00 7.72
N GLU A 160 -18.88 -2.45 8.98
CA GLU A 160 -17.87 -2.27 10.02
C GLU A 160 -16.52 -2.89 9.61
N LEU A 161 -16.52 -4.17 9.20
CA LEU A 161 -15.33 -4.88 8.75
C LEU A 161 -14.72 -4.21 7.51
N CYS A 162 -15.56 -3.77 6.57
CA CYS A 162 -15.11 -3.08 5.38
C CYS A 162 -14.44 -1.74 5.70
N LEU A 163 -14.98 -0.96 6.63
CA LEU A 163 -14.41 0.33 7.03
C LEU A 163 -13.12 0.15 7.82
N ILE A 164 -13.05 -0.85 8.72
CA ILE A 164 -11.88 -1.08 9.57
C ILE A 164 -10.70 -1.65 8.78
N PHE A 165 -10.95 -2.69 7.96
CA PHE A 165 -9.88 -3.42 7.27
C PHE A 165 -9.77 -3.07 5.78
N GLY A 166 -10.84 -2.59 5.17
CA GLY A 166 -10.91 -2.41 3.72
C GLY A 166 -10.27 -1.14 3.18
N GLU A 167 -10.27 -0.02 3.93
CA GLU A 167 -9.76 1.28 3.43
C GLU A 167 -8.31 1.19 2.94
N GLY A 168 -7.44 0.56 3.75
CA GLY A 168 -6.04 0.37 3.38
C GLY A 168 -5.91 -0.44 2.10
N LEU A 169 -6.68 -1.53 2.00
CA LEU A 169 -6.63 -2.57 0.95
C LEU A 169 -7.27 -2.13 -0.37
N GLY A 170 -7.81 -0.91 -0.46
CA GLY A 170 -8.53 -0.45 -1.64
C GLY A 170 -9.94 -1.03 -1.74
N CYS A 171 -10.58 -1.35 -0.61
CA CYS A 171 -11.99 -1.74 -0.57
C CYS A 171 -12.90 -0.54 -0.27
N GLN A 172 -14.15 -0.64 -0.73
CA GLN A 172 -15.23 0.29 -0.39
C GLN A 172 -16.52 -0.48 -0.07
N TRP A 173 -17.31 0.07 0.85
CA TRP A 173 -18.66 -0.42 1.11
C TRP A 173 -19.65 0.21 0.11
N LYS A 174 -20.21 -0.60 -0.78
CA LYS A 174 -21.12 -0.17 -1.85
C LYS A 174 -22.18 -1.23 -2.09
N GLU A 175 -23.44 -0.80 -2.23
CA GLU A 175 -24.56 -1.72 -2.50
C GLU A 175 -24.70 -2.87 -1.47
N ASN A 176 -24.49 -2.56 -0.18
CA ASN A 176 -24.48 -3.51 0.95
C ASN A 176 -23.45 -4.64 0.81
N LYS A 177 -22.33 -4.38 0.14
CA LYS A 177 -21.20 -5.30 0.02
C LYS A 177 -19.89 -4.53 0.08
N CYS A 178 -18.85 -5.17 0.61
CA CYS A 178 -17.50 -4.66 0.49
C CYS A 178 -16.92 -5.13 -0.83
N THR A 179 -16.43 -4.20 -1.65
CA THR A 179 -15.96 -4.44 -3.02
C THR A 179 -14.63 -3.74 -3.24
N VAL A 180 -13.80 -4.28 -4.13
CA VAL A 180 -12.56 -3.62 -4.54
C VAL A 180 -12.92 -2.33 -5.29
N ILE A 181 -12.27 -1.23 -4.95
CA ILE A 181 -12.36 0.04 -5.68
C ILE A 181 -11.75 -0.18 -7.06
N SER A 182 -12.52 0.06 -8.11
CA SER A 182 -12.04 0.05 -9.50
C SER A 182 -11.62 1.44 -9.94
N CYS A 183 -10.84 1.56 -11.03
CA CYS A 183 -10.59 2.87 -11.62
C CYS A 183 -11.89 3.62 -11.93
N LEU A 184 -12.96 2.91 -12.37
CA LEU A 184 -14.25 3.51 -12.69
C LEU A 184 -15.00 4.11 -11.49
N ASP A 185 -14.61 3.77 -10.26
CA ASP A 185 -15.20 4.33 -9.05
C ASP A 185 -14.67 5.74 -8.73
N TYR A 186 -13.54 6.15 -9.33
CA TYR A 186 -13.03 7.52 -9.18
C TYR A 186 -13.83 8.49 -10.04
N THR A 187 -14.38 9.52 -9.39
CA THR A 187 -15.27 10.50 -10.02
C THR A 187 -14.60 11.85 -10.31
N SER A 188 -13.31 11.98 -10.00
CA SER A 188 -12.52 13.18 -10.30
C SER A 188 -11.14 12.84 -10.82
N GLU A 189 -10.60 13.72 -11.66
CA GLU A 189 -9.22 13.64 -12.15
C GLU A 189 -8.20 13.55 -11.01
N SER A 190 -8.40 14.37 -9.96
CA SER A 190 -7.52 14.41 -8.78
C SER A 190 -7.47 13.12 -7.96
N THR A 191 -8.45 12.23 -8.11
CA THR A 191 -8.52 10.95 -7.39
C THR A 191 -8.21 9.75 -8.29
N CYS A 192 -8.14 9.97 -9.61
CA CYS A 192 -7.85 8.94 -10.59
C CYS A 192 -6.35 8.65 -10.68
N VAL A 193 -5.85 7.91 -9.71
CA VAL A 193 -4.41 7.68 -9.55
C VAL A 193 -4.05 6.21 -9.71
N LEU A 194 -4.54 5.36 -8.82
CA LEU A 194 -4.10 3.98 -8.69
C LEU A 194 -5.21 3.17 -8.02
N GLN A 195 -5.60 2.07 -8.64
CA GLN A 195 -6.40 1.06 -7.99
C GLN A 195 -5.46 0.13 -7.22
N ARG A 196 -5.62 0.10 -5.89
CA ARG A 196 -4.98 -0.93 -5.07
C ARG A 196 -5.81 -2.19 -5.17
N GLN A 197 -5.14 -3.29 -5.51
CA GLN A 197 -5.68 -4.63 -5.40
C GLN A 197 -4.90 -5.33 -4.29
N ASN A 198 -5.59 -6.20 -3.54
CA ASN A 198 -5.06 -7.13 -2.54
C ASN A 198 -3.53 -7.04 -2.37
N PHE A 199 -3.05 -6.36 -1.32
CA PHE A 199 -1.63 -6.00 -1.10
C PHE A 199 -0.62 -7.15 -1.22
N ILE A 200 -1.08 -8.39 -1.17
CA ILE A 200 -0.24 -9.57 -1.03
C ILE A 200 -0.13 -10.35 -2.33
N GLU A 201 -1.16 -10.32 -3.17
CA GLU A 201 -1.26 -11.22 -4.33
C GLU A 201 -1.38 -10.46 -5.67
N ASP A 202 -1.91 -9.23 -5.66
CA ASP A 202 -2.13 -8.45 -6.87
C ASP A 202 -1.44 -7.09 -6.83
N ASP A 203 -0.46 -6.93 -7.72
CA ASP A 203 0.16 -5.64 -8.02
C ASP A 203 -0.91 -4.56 -8.36
N PRO A 204 -0.78 -3.32 -7.85
CA PRO A 204 -1.75 -2.26 -8.13
C PRO A 204 -1.91 -1.98 -9.62
N LEU A 205 -3.12 -1.58 -9.99
CA LEU A 205 -3.44 -1.13 -11.35
C LEU A 205 -3.30 0.38 -11.45
N LEU A 206 -2.59 0.83 -12.49
CA LEU A 206 -2.49 2.23 -12.83
C LEU A 206 -3.82 2.70 -13.45
N CYS A 207 -4.34 3.84 -12.97
CA CYS A 207 -5.52 4.46 -13.55
C CYS A 207 -5.14 5.73 -14.31
N ARG A 208 -5.94 6.10 -15.31
CA ARG A 208 -5.82 7.37 -16.03
C ARG A 208 -7.17 8.07 -16.14
N TRP A 209 -7.15 9.40 -16.02
CA TRP A 209 -8.32 10.21 -16.30
C TRP A 209 -8.46 10.41 -17.81
N SER A 210 -9.64 10.08 -18.36
CA SER A 210 -9.95 10.14 -19.78
C SER A 210 -11.25 10.92 -19.96
N GLU A 211 -11.10 12.18 -20.38
CA GLU A 211 -12.17 13.17 -20.58
C GLU A 211 -13.03 13.45 -19.33
N ILE A 212 -13.90 12.50 -18.97
CA ILE A 212 -14.91 12.63 -17.92
C ILE A 212 -14.94 11.44 -16.95
N LYS A 213 -14.07 10.45 -17.14
CA LYS A 213 -14.07 9.22 -16.34
C LYS A 213 -12.65 8.76 -16.07
N CYS A 214 -12.49 8.01 -14.99
CA CYS A 214 -11.27 7.30 -14.69
C CYS A 214 -11.34 5.89 -15.26
N GLU A 215 -10.28 5.44 -15.94
CA GLU A 215 -10.20 4.11 -16.55
C GLU A 215 -8.81 3.50 -16.32
N GLU A 216 -8.70 2.19 -16.53
CA GLU A 216 -7.42 1.48 -16.38
C GLU A 216 -6.43 1.94 -17.47
N ALA A 217 -5.24 2.34 -17.04
CA ALA A 217 -4.18 2.79 -17.94
C ALA A 217 -3.56 1.58 -18.66
N GLN A 218 -3.21 1.76 -19.93
CA GLN A 218 -2.52 0.75 -20.74
C GLN A 218 -0.99 0.95 -20.72
N ASP A 219 -0.56 2.16 -20.35
CA ASP A 219 0.83 2.59 -20.25
C ASP A 219 0.95 3.77 -19.28
N ILE A 220 2.19 4.24 -19.08
CA ILE A 220 2.55 5.42 -18.27
C ILE A 220 2.59 6.74 -19.06
N SER A 221 2.21 6.76 -20.35
CA SER A 221 2.40 7.94 -21.22
C SER A 221 1.56 9.16 -20.79
N HIS A 222 0.51 8.93 -20.00
CA HIS A 222 -0.34 9.96 -19.42
C HIS A 222 0.25 10.59 -18.14
N LEU A 223 1.30 9.99 -17.58
CA LEU A 223 1.95 10.52 -16.39
C LEU A 223 2.88 11.67 -16.76
N ASP A 224 2.92 12.67 -15.88
CA ASP A 224 3.73 13.88 -16.02
C ASP A 224 4.64 14.07 -14.80
N PHE A 225 5.42 15.16 -14.80
CA PHE A 225 6.33 15.48 -13.69
C PHE A 225 5.67 15.44 -12.31
N SER A 226 4.40 15.87 -12.20
CA SER A 226 3.70 16.02 -10.92
C SER A 226 3.16 14.71 -10.35
N ASN A 227 2.92 13.72 -11.22
CA ASN A 227 2.23 12.49 -10.82
C ASN A 227 3.01 11.21 -11.14
N CYS A 228 4.12 11.30 -11.88
CA CYS A 228 4.94 10.17 -12.30
C CYS A 228 5.29 9.22 -11.15
N LEU A 229 5.78 9.80 -10.05
CA LEU A 229 6.28 9.03 -8.92
C LEU A 229 5.12 8.47 -8.08
N VAL A 230 4.21 9.33 -7.65
CA VAL A 230 3.14 8.95 -6.72
C VAL A 230 2.10 8.04 -7.37
N ASN A 231 1.64 8.35 -8.59
CA ASN A 231 0.59 7.57 -9.25
C ASN A 231 1.11 6.23 -9.76
N SER A 232 2.40 6.11 -10.06
CA SER A 232 3.01 4.83 -10.43
C SER A 232 3.39 3.96 -9.23
N PHE A 233 2.90 4.30 -8.03
CA PHE A 233 3.27 3.63 -6.78
C PHE A 233 4.79 3.56 -6.59
N TYR A 234 5.49 4.65 -6.90
CA TYR A 234 6.94 4.80 -6.83
C TYR A 234 7.73 3.82 -7.71
N ASN A 235 7.15 3.27 -8.78
CA ASN A 235 7.86 2.37 -9.71
C ASN A 235 8.57 3.15 -10.84
N TYR A 236 8.13 4.38 -11.11
CA TYR A 236 8.65 5.24 -12.17
C TYR A 236 9.07 6.59 -11.63
N ILE A 237 10.08 7.19 -12.25
CA ILE A 237 10.60 8.51 -11.93
C ILE A 237 10.55 9.40 -13.17
N TRP A 238 10.34 10.70 -12.98
CA TRP A 238 10.38 11.65 -14.08
C TRP A 238 11.82 11.94 -14.51
N ASP A 239 12.16 11.60 -15.75
CA ASP A 239 13.39 12.05 -16.39
C ASP A 239 13.19 13.46 -16.93
N SER A 240 13.76 14.46 -16.27
CA SER A 240 13.64 15.86 -16.67
C SER A 240 14.37 16.21 -17.97
N ILE A 241 15.34 15.40 -18.38
CA ILE A 241 16.09 15.59 -19.63
C ILE A 241 15.22 15.14 -20.80
N ASN A 242 14.69 13.92 -20.72
CA ASN A 242 13.89 13.31 -21.78
C ASN A 242 12.39 13.68 -21.71
N LYS A 243 11.95 14.30 -20.60
CA LYS A 243 10.57 14.70 -20.31
C LYS A 243 9.59 13.54 -20.38
N GLU A 244 9.97 12.42 -19.76
CA GLU A 244 9.17 11.22 -19.73
C GLU A 244 9.30 10.49 -18.38
N CYS A 245 8.31 9.66 -18.07
CA CYS A 245 8.39 8.72 -16.96
C CYS A 245 9.22 7.49 -17.36
N VAL A 246 10.19 7.13 -16.54
CA VAL A 246 11.09 5.99 -16.77
C VAL A 246 11.08 5.06 -15.58
N SER A 247 11.14 3.75 -15.86
CA SER A 247 11.13 2.74 -14.80
C SER A 247 12.37 2.85 -13.91
N CYS A 248 12.18 2.83 -12.59
CA CYS A 248 13.28 2.89 -11.64
C CYS A 248 14.24 1.69 -11.68
N LEU A 249 13.79 0.56 -12.23
CA LEU A 249 14.63 -0.61 -12.45
C LEU A 249 15.75 -0.34 -13.47
N THR A 250 15.45 0.44 -14.51
CA THR A 250 16.38 0.73 -15.61
C THR A 250 16.96 2.14 -15.55
N TYR A 251 16.35 3.05 -14.78
CA TYR A 251 16.78 4.43 -14.72
C TYR A 251 18.18 4.56 -14.10
N VAL A 252 19.06 5.28 -14.78
CA VAL A 252 20.37 5.67 -14.28
C VAL A 252 20.36 7.19 -14.18
N PRO A 253 20.50 7.76 -12.96
CA PRO A 253 20.54 9.21 -12.81
C PRO A 253 21.67 9.80 -13.66
N PRO A 254 21.44 10.93 -14.35
CA PRO A 254 22.49 11.59 -15.09
C PRO A 254 23.64 11.93 -14.13
N SER A 255 24.86 11.57 -14.53
CA SER A 255 26.05 11.84 -13.73
C SER A 255 26.19 13.34 -13.54
N THR A 256 26.27 13.80 -12.29
CA THR A 256 26.62 15.18 -11.96
C THR A 256 28.12 15.38 -12.18
N THR A 257 28.60 15.18 -13.41
CA THR A 257 29.93 15.61 -13.77
C THR A 257 29.84 17.11 -13.96
N THR A 258 30.13 17.85 -12.90
CA THR A 258 30.36 19.29 -12.96
C THR A 258 31.34 19.54 -14.10
N PRO A 259 31.05 20.43 -15.06
CA PRO A 259 32.07 20.89 -15.99
C PRO A 259 33.22 21.43 -15.13
N GLN A 260 34.38 20.78 -15.15
CA GLN A 260 35.57 21.40 -14.57
C GLN A 260 35.81 22.72 -15.31
N PRO A 261 35.99 23.83 -14.59
CA PRO A 261 36.27 25.13 -15.19
C PRO A 261 37.58 25.11 -16.01
#